data_AF-A0A7J6PZF5-F1
#
_entry.id   AF-A0A7J6PZF5-F1
#
_cell.length_a   1.000
_cell.length_b   1.000
_cell.length_c   1.000
_cell.angle_alpha   90.00
_cell.angle_beta   90.00
_cell.angle_gamma   90.00
#
_symmetry.space_group_name_H-M   'P 1'
#
loop_
_entity.id
_entity.type
_entity.pdbx_description
1 polymer ?
#
loop_
_entity_poly.entity_id
_entity_poly.type
_entity_poly.pdbx_seq_one_letter_code
_entity_poly.pdbx_strand_id
1 'polypeptide(L)'
;DGNYRNDFHAFNFVAEKWSPVEVNNAGGSGPRARYRTSAVVHKDSMLVFGGHDGSKHLNDFYMFDFFTSTWALVEPSLSSKVVQGASPDFYFA
;
A
#
# COMPACT_ATOMS: atom_id res chain seq x y z
N ASP A 1 20.02 -3.70 11.04
CA ASP A 1 20.21 -5.16 11.11
C ASP A 1 20.13 -5.84 9.74
N GLY A 2 19.75 -5.12 8.66
CA GLY A 2 19.66 -5.70 7.32
C GLY A 2 18.38 -6.51 7.08
N ASN A 3 17.49 -6.56 8.07
CA ASN A 3 16.20 -7.24 7.95
C ASN A 3 15.17 -6.25 7.43
N TYR A 4 14.61 -6.54 6.26
CA TYR A 4 13.44 -5.83 5.77
C TYR A 4 12.28 -6.12 6.72
N ARG A 5 11.57 -5.06 7.14
CA ARG A 5 10.39 -5.15 8.01
C ARG A 5 9.15 -4.75 7.21
N ASN A 6 8.02 -5.30 7.61
CA ASN A 6 6.69 -4.90 7.17
C ASN A 6 5.88 -4.30 8.34
N ASP A 7 6.59 -3.67 9.28
CA ASP A 7 5.99 -2.98 10.39
C ASP A 7 5.26 -1.72 9.91
N PHE A 8 4.07 -1.49 10.44
CA PHE A 8 3.23 -0.37 10.05
C PHE A 8 2.98 0.52 11.26
N HIS A 9 3.35 1.79 11.13
CA HIS A 9 3.31 2.77 12.21
C HIS A 9 2.57 4.03 11.79
N ALA A 10 1.89 4.64 12.75
CA ALA A 10 1.26 5.95 12.59
C ALA A 10 1.90 6.93 13.58
N PHE A 11 2.07 8.17 13.13
CA PHE A 11 2.49 9.26 13.99
C PHE A 11 1.27 10.04 14.47
N ASN A 12 1.10 10.12 15.78
CA ASN A 12 0.09 11.00 16.37
C ASN A 12 0.71 12.39 16.58
N PHE A 13 0.22 13.39 15.84
CA PHE A 13 0.72 14.77 15.92
C PHE A 13 0.39 15.49 17.23
N VAL A 14 -0.66 15.09 17.94
CA VAL A 14 -1.03 15.71 19.23
C VAL A 14 -0.13 15.18 20.34
N ALA A 15 0.13 13.86 20.32
CA ALA A 15 0.97 13.20 21.32
C ALA A 15 2.46 13.18 20.94
N GLU A 16 2.81 13.65 19.74
CA GLU A 16 4.14 13.60 19.13
C GLU A 16 4.82 12.23 19.23
N LYS A 17 4.03 11.17 19.04
CA LYS A 17 4.47 9.80 19.30
C LYS A 17 4.12 8.87 18.15
N TRP A 18 5.07 8.01 17.81
CA TRP A 18 4.86 6.86 16.94
C TRP A 18 4.21 5.71 17.72
N SER A 19 3.23 5.07 17.10
CA SER A 19 2.64 3.83 17.59
C SER A 19 2.48 2.82 16.46
N PRO A 20 2.57 1.50 16.74
CA PRO A 20 2.18 0.49 15.77
C PRO A 20 0.71 0.67 15.38
N VAL A 21 0.40 0.41 14.12
CA VAL A 21 -0.98 0.30 13.63
C VAL A 21 -1.43 -1.14 13.85
N GLU A 22 -2.48 -1.32 14.65
CA GLU A 22 -3.10 -2.63 14.84
C GLU A 22 -3.83 -3.03 13.57
N VAL A 23 -3.33 -4.09 12.92
CA VAL A 23 -3.90 -4.60 11.67
C VAL A 23 -4.96 -5.65 11.98
N ASN A 24 -6.14 -5.46 11.43
CA ASN A 24 -7.17 -6.46 11.36
C ASN A 24 -6.88 -7.44 10.20
N ASN A 25 -6.59 -8.69 10.52
CA ASN A 25 -6.23 -9.73 9.54
C ASN A 25 -7.44 -10.30 8.78
N ALA A 26 -8.66 -9.79 8.99
CA ALA A 26 -9.85 -10.24 8.28
C ALA A 26 -9.78 -10.01 6.76
N GLY A 27 -9.05 -9.00 6.29
CA GLY A 27 -8.85 -8.72 4.85
C GLY A 27 -7.73 -9.50 4.17
N GLY A 28 -6.94 -10.25 4.95
CA GLY A 28 -5.74 -10.96 4.48
C GLY A 28 -4.44 -10.36 5.00
N SER A 29 -3.31 -10.94 4.59
CA SER A 29 -1.99 -10.45 4.97
C SER A 29 -1.59 -9.24 4.15
N GLY A 30 -1.08 -8.20 4.81
CA GLY A 30 -0.48 -7.04 4.15
C GLY A 30 0.77 -7.35 3.33
N PRO A 31 1.38 -6.33 2.71
CA PRO A 31 2.56 -6.51 1.89
C PRO A 31 3.69 -7.18 2.68
N ARG A 32 4.39 -8.09 2.02
CA ARG A 32 5.68 -8.62 2.51
C ARG A 32 6.69 -7.48 2.69
N ALA A 33 7.66 -7.71 3.58
CA ALA A 33 8.76 -6.78 3.82
C ALA A 33 9.44 -6.36 2.50
N ARG A 34 9.56 -5.04 2.31
CA ARG A 34 9.97 -4.43 1.04
C ARG A 34 10.54 -3.03 1.27
N TYR A 35 11.29 -2.52 0.30
CA TYR A 35 11.81 -1.15 0.28
C TYR A 35 11.64 -0.51 -1.09
N ARG A 36 11.82 0.82 -1.18
CA ARG A 36 11.63 1.61 -2.41
C ARG A 36 10.24 1.42 -3.05
N THR A 37 9.21 1.32 -2.22
CA THR A 37 7.81 1.27 -2.67
C THR A 37 7.30 2.66 -3.02
N SER A 38 6.33 2.73 -3.91
CA SER A 38 5.50 3.93 -4.07
C SER A 38 4.23 3.78 -3.25
N ALA A 39 3.85 4.84 -2.53
CA ALA A 39 2.61 4.86 -1.74
C ALA A 39 1.86 6.17 -1.93
N VAL A 40 0.53 6.09 -2.01
CA VAL A 40 -0.36 7.25 -2.07
C VAL A 40 -1.55 7.05 -1.13
N VAL A 41 -2.10 8.15 -0.62
CA VAL A 41 -3.35 8.13 0.13
C VAL A 41 -4.44 8.71 -0.75
N HIS A 42 -5.57 8.01 -0.83
CA HIS A 42 -6.77 8.49 -1.52
C HIS A 42 -8.00 8.17 -0.67
N LYS A 43 -8.75 9.22 -0.28
CA LYS A 43 -9.88 9.10 0.65
C LYS A 43 -9.44 8.36 1.92
N ASP A 44 -10.13 7.28 2.24
CA ASP A 44 -9.96 6.50 3.47
C ASP A 44 -9.07 5.27 3.25
N SER A 45 -8.18 5.32 2.26
CA SER A 45 -7.29 4.22 1.95
C SER A 45 -5.88 4.66 1.58
N MET A 46 -4.91 3.82 1.95
CA MET A 46 -3.53 3.92 1.49
C MET A 46 -3.28 2.84 0.45
N LEU A 47 -2.69 3.22 -0.67
CA LEU A 47 -2.35 2.36 -1.79
C LEU A 47 -0.83 2.21 -1.86
N VAL A 48 -0.33 0.98 -1.96
CA VAL A 48 1.09 0.65 -1.98
C VAL A 48 1.40 -0.21 -3.20
N PHE A 49 2.29 0.25 -4.07
CA PHE A 49 2.66 -0.45 -5.30
C PHE A 49 4.14 -0.80 -5.34
N GLY A 50 4.42 -2.05 -5.74
CA GLY A 50 5.75 -2.54 -6.09
C GLY A 50 6.75 -2.50 -4.93
N GLY A 51 7.96 -2.04 -5.23
CA GLY A 51 9.13 -2.07 -4.35
C GLY A 51 10.09 -3.22 -4.68
N HIS A 52 11.00 -3.50 -3.75
CA HIS A 52 11.97 -4.59 -3.85
C HIS A 52 12.01 -5.35 -2.52
N ASP A 53 12.00 -6.69 -2.55
CA ASP A 53 12.00 -7.55 -1.34
C ASP A 53 13.39 -8.01 -0.90
N GLY A 54 14.43 -7.53 -1.58
CA GLY A 54 15.82 -7.95 -1.41
C GLY A 54 16.29 -8.96 -2.44
N SER A 55 15.36 -9.60 -3.17
CA SER A 55 15.66 -10.54 -4.25
C SER A 55 15.20 -10.02 -5.62
N LYS A 56 14.01 -9.42 -5.70
CA LYS A 56 13.42 -8.97 -6.97
C LYS A 56 12.59 -7.70 -6.81
N HIS A 57 12.39 -7.01 -7.94
CA HIS A 57 11.37 -5.99 -8.06
C HIS A 57 9.99 -6.63 -8.03
N LEU A 58 9.07 -5.98 -7.32
CA LEU A 58 7.69 -6.40 -7.14
C LEU A 58 6.77 -5.60 -8.05
N ASN A 59 5.66 -6.21 -8.47
CA ASN A 59 4.60 -5.57 -9.27
C ASN A 59 3.21 -5.73 -8.62
N ASP A 60 3.16 -6.13 -7.35
CA ASP A 60 1.94 -6.30 -6.59
C ASP A 60 1.41 -4.96 -6.09
N PHE A 61 0.09 -4.89 -5.88
CA PHE A 61 -0.60 -3.69 -5.47
C PHE A 61 -1.46 -3.98 -4.24
N TYR A 62 -1.26 -3.24 -3.16
CA TYR A 62 -2.00 -3.41 -1.91
C TYR A 62 -2.76 -2.15 -1.56
N MET A 63 -3.90 -2.35 -0.90
CA MET A 63 -4.69 -1.29 -0.29
C MET A 63 -4.81 -1.56 1.21
N PHE A 64 -4.60 -0.54 2.02
CA PHE A 64 -4.98 -0.52 3.43
C PHE A 64 -6.20 0.36 3.61
N ASP A 65 -7.27 -0.18 4.17
CA ASP A 65 -8.48 0.55 4.51
C ASP A 65 -8.41 1.06 5.96
N PHE A 66 -8.47 2.39 6.15
CA PHE A 66 -8.27 2.99 7.46
C PHE A 66 -9.44 2.76 8.43
N PHE A 67 -10.65 2.49 7.95
CA PHE A 67 -11.81 2.26 8.82
C PHE A 67 -11.82 0.86 9.40
N THR A 68 -11.55 -0.13 8.56
CA THR A 68 -11.53 -1.54 8.92
C THR A 68 -10.18 -1.98 9.47
N SER A 69 -9.14 -1.16 9.25
CA SER A 69 -7.73 -1.48 9.53
C SER A 69 -7.27 -2.77 8.85
N THR A 70 -7.77 -3.03 7.65
CA THR A 70 -7.47 -4.26 6.90
C THR A 70 -6.59 -3.97 5.68
N TRP A 71 -5.72 -4.92 5.36
CA TRP A 71 -5.03 -4.96 4.07
C TRP A 71 -5.80 -5.82 3.09
N ALA A 72 -5.73 -5.48 1.81
CA ALA A 72 -6.20 -6.30 0.70
C ALA A 72 -5.21 -6.24 -0.47
N LEU A 73 -5.02 -7.36 -1.15
CA LEU A 73 -4.36 -7.41 -2.46
C LEU A 73 -5.35 -6.88 -3.51
N VAL A 74 -4.92 -5.87 -4.26
CA VAL A 74 -5.71 -5.28 -5.33
C VAL A 74 -5.33 -5.96 -6.63
N GLU A 75 -6.19 -6.87 -7.08
CA GLU A 75 -6.02 -7.51 -8.37
C GLU A 75 -6.39 -6.53 -9.50
N PRO A 76 -5.60 -6.44 -10.58
CA PRO A 76 -6.00 -5.71 -11.76
C PRO A 76 -7.32 -6.29 -12.27
N SER A 77 -8.38 -5.50 -12.29
CA SER A 77 -9.60 -5.93 -12.94
C SER A 77 -9.30 -6.08 -14.44
N LEU A 78 -9.40 -7.29 -14.99
CA LEU A 78 -9.36 -7.53 -16.44
C LEU A 78 -10.50 -6.83 -17.21
N SER A 79 -11.35 -6.08 -16.52
CA SER A 79 -12.29 -5.12 -17.10
C SER A 79 -11.55 -3.90 -17.65
N SER A 80 -10.76 -4.11 -18.71
CA SER A 80 -10.34 -3.06 -19.61
C SER A 80 -11.56 -2.56 -20.39
N LYS A 81 -12.35 -1.66 -19.79
CA LYS A 81 -12.94 -0.62 -20.62
C LYS A 81 -11.82 0.35 -20.93
N VAL A 82 -11.08 0.04 -21.99
CA VAL A 82 -10.27 1.03 -22.69
C VAL A 82 -11.22 2.17 -23.06
N VAL A 83 -11.26 3.21 -22.24
CA VAL A 83 -11.85 4.48 -22.66
C VAL A 83 -10.85 5.05 -23.64
N GLN A 84 -11.02 4.75 -24.93
CA GLN A 84 -10.32 5.48 -25.98
C GLN A 84 -10.62 6.97 -25.77
N GLY A 85 -9.62 7.73 -25.32
CA GLY A 85 -9.70 9.19 -25.19
C GLY A 85 -9.62 9.78 -23.78
N ALA A 86 -9.49 8.98 -22.72
CA ALA A 86 -9.18 9.54 -21.40
C ALA A 86 -7.66 9.74 -21.25
N SER A 87 -7.24 10.99 -21.13
CA SER A 87 -5.91 11.35 -20.62
C SER A 87 -5.69 10.60 -19.30
N PRO A 88 -4.57 9.88 -19.10
CA PRO A 88 -4.26 9.35 -17.79
C PRO A 88 -3.91 10.53 -16.88
N ASP A 89 -4.84 10.91 -15.99
CA ASP A 89 -4.68 12.00 -15.01
C ASP A 89 -3.58 11.75 -13.97
N PHE A 90 -2.73 10.74 -14.16
CA PHE A 90 -1.66 10.41 -13.22
C PHE A 90 -0.39 10.06 -13.98
N TYR A 91 0.50 11.05 -14.07
CA TYR A 91 1.92 10.82 -14.31
C TYR A 91 2.61 10.74 -12.95
N PHE A 92 3.19 9.59 -12.61
CA PHE A 92 4.19 9.54 -11.54
C PHE A 92 5.53 9.94 -12.16
N ALA A 93 6.18 10.93 -11.56
CA ALA A 93 7.54 11.35 -11.88
C ALA A 93 8.57 10.37 -11.30
#